data_AF-A0A061I617-F1
#
_entry.id   AF-A0A061I617-F1
#
_cell.length_a   1.000
_cell.length_b   1.000
_cell.length_c   1.000
_cell.angle_alpha   90.00
_cell.angle_beta   90.00
_cell.angle_gamma   90.00
#
_symmetry.space_group_name_H-M   'P 1'
#
loop_
_entity.id
_entity.type
_entity.pdbx_description
1 polymer ?
#
loop_
_entity_poly.entity_id
_entity_poly.type
_entity_poly.pdbx_seq_one_letter_code
_entity_poly.pdbx_strand_id
1 'polypeptide(L)' 'LQIWDTAGQERFRSITQSYYRSANALILTYDITCEESFRCLPEWLREIEQYASNKVITVLVGKNGLMGKGMM' A
#
# COMPACT_ATOMS: atom_id res chain seq x y z
N LEU A 1 -13.54 -0.13 13.00
CA LEU A 1 -12.28 -0.09 12.23
C LEU A 1 -12.64 -0.42 10.78
N GLN A 2 -12.41 0.51 9.85
CA GLN A 2 -12.63 0.27 8.42
C GLN A 2 -11.26 0.00 7.79
N ILE A 3 -11.14 -1.11 7.06
CA ILE A 3 -9.90 -1.52 6.38
C ILE A 3 -10.21 -1.62 4.90
N TRP A 4 -9.35 -1.02 4.08
CA TRP A 4 -9.45 -1.04 2.63
C TRP A 4 -8.19 -1.70 2.09
N ASP A 5 -8.35 -2.79 1.34
CA ASP A 5 -7.25 -3.45 0.63
C ASP A 5 -7.21 -2.94 -0.82
N THR A 6 -6.05 -2.46 -1.26
CA THR A 6 -5.86 -1.88 -2.60
C THR A 6 -4.79 -2.64 -3.40
N ALA A 7 -4.33 -3.79 -2.91
CA ALA A 7 -3.28 -4.57 -3.58
C ALA A 7 -3.82 -5.21 -4.86
N GLY A 8 -3.07 -5.12 -5.97
CA GLY A 8 -3.41 -5.80 -7.23
C GLY A 8 -4.58 -5.20 -8.02
N GLN A 9 -4.94 -3.95 -7.73
CA GLN A 9 -6.00 -3.22 -8.44
C GLN A 9 -5.44 -1.94 -9.09
N GLU A 10 -4.37 -2.08 -9.88
CA GLU A 10 -3.78 -0.95 -10.63
C GLU A 10 -4.79 -0.21 -11.52
N ARG A 11 -5.90 -0.86 -11.88
CA ARG A 11 -7.01 -0.30 -12.67
C ARG A 11 -7.90 0.68 -11.91
N PHE A 12 -7.71 0.86 -10.60
CA PHE A 12 -8.56 1.73 -9.77
C PHE A 12 -7.79 2.85 -9.04
N ARG A 13 -6.65 3.30 -9.57
CA ARG A 13 -5.85 4.41 -8.99
C ARG A 13 -6.67 5.64 -8.60
N SER A 14 -7.71 6.00 -9.37
CA SER A 14 -8.58 7.14 -9.07
C SER A 14 -9.44 6.94 -7.81
N ILE A 15 -9.79 5.70 -7.47
CA ILE A 15 -10.54 5.39 -6.24
C ILE A 15 -9.60 5.43 -5.03
N THR A 16 -8.35 4.97 -5.21
CA THR A 16 -7.28 5.00 -4.19
C THR A 16 -7.00 6.42 -3.66
N GLN A 17 -7.10 7.45 -4.50
CA GLN A 17 -6.87 8.85 -4.11
C GLN A 17 -7.87 9.36 -3.05
N SER A 18 -9.13 8.95 -3.11
CA SER A 18 -10.14 9.34 -2.13
C SER A 18 -9.87 8.71 -0.76
N TYR A 19 -9.34 7.48 -0.75
CA TYR A 19 -8.98 6.77 0.47
C TYR A 19 -7.78 7.41 1.17
N TYR A 20 -6.78 7.90 0.44
CA TYR A 20 -5.63 8.59 1.05
C TYR A 20 -6.03 9.82 1.89
N ARG A 21 -6.99 10.62 1.43
CA ARG A 21 -7.39 11.87 2.10
C ARG A 21 -8.03 11.68 3.46
N SER A 22 -8.76 10.58 3.63
CA SER A 22 -9.53 10.28 4.83
C SER A 22 -8.88 9.23 5.74
N ALA A 23 -7.79 8.61 5.29
CA ALA A 23 -7.08 7.61 6.05
C ALA A 23 -6.44 8.21 7.32
N ASN A 24 -6.59 7.50 8.44
CA ASN A 24 -5.82 7.77 9.65
C ASN A 24 -4.44 7.09 9.61
N ALA A 25 -4.36 5.95 8.94
CA ALA A 25 -3.13 5.20 8.74
C ALA A 25 -3.11 4.52 7.38
N LEU A 26 -1.91 4.33 6.84
CA LEU A 26 -1.64 3.64 5.59
C LEU A 26 -0.60 2.56 5.85
N ILE A 27 -0.86 1.36 5.33
CA ILE A 27 0.08 0.25 5.39
C ILE A 27 0.55 -0.01 3.97
N LEU A 28 1.81 0.35 3.70
CA LEU A 28 2.45 0.06 2.44
C LEU A 28 3.17 -1.29 2.58
N THR A 29 2.87 -2.22 1.68
CA THR A 29 3.44 -3.57 1.74
C THR A 29 4.25 -3.86 0.49
N TYR A 30 5.36 -4.58 0.66
CA TYR A 30 6.12 -5.19 -0.45
C TYR A 30 6.47 -6.63 -0.09
N ASP A 31 6.78 -7.44 -1.09
CA ASP A 31 7.20 -8.81 -0.89
C ASP A 31 8.73 -8.89 -0.79
N ILE A 32 9.25 -9.36 0.35
CA ILE A 32 10.70 -9.50 0.59
C ILE A 32 11.35 -10.53 -0.35
N THR A 33 10.54 -11.38 -1.00
CA THR A 33 10.99 -12.36 -1.99
C THR A 33 10.91 -11.84 -3.43
N CYS A 34 10.36 -10.63 -3.64
CA CYS A 34 10.20 -10.01 -4.96
C CYS A 34 10.78 -8.60 -4.99
N GLU A 35 11.99 -8.45 -5.52
CA GLU A 35 12.69 -7.16 -5.62
C GLU A 35 11.90 -6.11 -6.41
N GLU A 36 11.17 -6.52 -7.45
CA GLU A 36 10.36 -5.61 -8.26
C GLU A 36 9.28 -4.92 -7.42
N SER A 37 8.66 -5.64 -6.48
CA SER A 37 7.67 -5.05 -5.56
C SER A 37 8.26 -3.95 -4.67
N PHE A 38 9.53 -4.11 -4.26
CA PHE A 38 10.26 -3.08 -3.51
C PHE A 38 10.57 -1.87 -4.40
N ARG A 39 10.95 -2.10 -5.66
CA ARG A 39 11.25 -1.03 -6.62
C ARG A 39 10.04 -0.16 -6.97
N CYS A 40 8.82 -0.65 -6.78
CA CYS A 40 7.59 0.13 -6.93
C CYS A 40 7.30 1.07 -5.74
N LEU A 41 7.88 0.85 -4.55
CA LEU A 41 7.59 1.63 -3.34
C LEU A 41 7.76 3.15 -3.51
N PRO A 42 8.79 3.68 -4.19
CA PRO A 42 8.96 5.12 -4.36
C PRO A 42 7.78 5.80 -5.07
N GLU A 43 7.12 5.11 -6.00
CA GLU A 43 5.95 5.65 -6.69
C GLU A 43 4.75 5.75 -5.74
N TRP A 44 4.49 4.69 -4.96
CA TRP A 44 3.44 4.67 -3.94
C TRP A 44 3.68 5.71 -2.84
N LEU A 45 4.93 5.89 -2.40
CA LEU A 45 5.28 6.93 -1.43
C LEU A 45 4.98 8.33 -1.96
N ARG A 46 5.29 8.62 -3.23
CA ARG A 46 4.95 9.91 -3.86
C ARG A 46 3.44 10.15 -3.90
N GLU A 47 2.64 9.13 -4.20
CA GLU A 47 1.18 9.26 -4.16
C GLU A 47 0.67 9.57 -2.75
N ILE A 48 1.21 8.91 -1.72
CA ILE A 48 0.86 9.17 -0.32
C ILE A 48 1.23 10.60 0.05
N GLU A 49 2.43 11.07 -0.28
CA GLU A 49 2.87 12.45 -0.05
C GLU A 49 1.99 13.47 -0.77
N GLN A 50 1.51 13.14 -1.97
CA GLN A 50 0.69 14.04 -2.78
C GLN A 50 -0.77 14.14 -2.32
N TYR A 51 -1.35 13.03 -1.85
CA TYR A 51 -2.81 12.92 -1.67
C TYR A 51 -3.24 12.70 -0.22
N ALA A 52 -2.37 12.19 0.65
CA ALA A 52 -2.73 11.91 2.03
C ALA A 52 -2.59 13.16 2.92
N SER A 53 -3.24 13.12 4.08
CA SER A 53 -3.07 14.17 5.10
C SER A 53 -1.66 14.10 5.70
N ASN A 54 -1.03 15.24 6.00
CA ASN A 54 0.28 15.31 6.70
C ASN A 54 0.30 14.64 8.09
N LYS A 55 -0.87 14.29 8.64
CA LYS A 55 -1.02 13.59 9.92
C LYS A 55 -1.19 12.09 9.77
N VAL A 56 -1.24 11.56 8.54
CA VAL A 56 -1.44 10.14 8.31
C VAL A 56 -0.21 9.37 8.81
N ILE A 57 -0.46 8.27 9.51
CA ILE A 57 0.61 7.36 9.93
C ILE A 57 0.86 6.37 8.80
N THR A 58 2.05 6.39 8.20
CA THR A 58 2.42 5.44 7.16
C THR A 58 3.41 4.41 7.71
N VAL A 59 3.10 3.13 7.52
CA VAL A 59 3.93 1.99 7.96
C VAL A 59 4.33 1.17 6.73
N LEU A 60 5.63 0.89 6.60
CA LEU A 60 6.14 -0.03 5.58
C LEU A 60 6.27 -1.43 6.16
N VAL A 61 5.72 -2.43 5.48
CA VAL A 61 5.75 -3.83 5.90
C VAL A 61 6.34 -4.70 4.79
N GLY A 62 7.42 -5.41 5.12
CA GLY A 62 7.94 -6.49 4.30
C GLY A 62 7.17 -7.78 4.58
N LYS A 63 6.40 -8.26 3.60
CA LYS A 63 5.70 -9.54 3.65
C LYS A 63 6.54 -10.61 2.98
N ASN A 64 6.51 -11.84 3.50
CA ASN A 64 7.06 -13.00 2.79
C ASN A 64 5.98 -13.68 1.93
N GLY A 65 6.10 -13.58 0.60
CA GLY A 65 5.16 -14.20 -0.34
C GLY A 65 5.04 -15.72 -0.20
N LEU A 66 6.09 -16.41 0.29
CA LEU A 66 6.07 -17.86 0.51
C LEU A 66 5.08 -18.27 1.60
N MET A 67 4.82 -17.42 2.59
CA MET A 67 3.85 -17.70 3.65
C MET A 67 2.39 -17.48 3.23
N GLY A 68 2.14 -16.82 2.09
CA GLY A 68 0.79 -16.55 1.59
C GLY A 68 0.23 -17.62 0.64
N LYS A 69 1.08 -18.47 0.05
CA LYS A 69 0.67 -19.44 -0.98
C LYS A 69 0.05 -20.73 -0.44
N GLY A 70 0.09 -20.97 0.88
CA GLY A 70 -0.43 -22.18 1.51
C GLY A 70 -1.79 -22.03 2.23
N MET A 71 -2.45 -20.87 2.10
CA MET A 71 -3.65 -20.55 2.90
C MET A 71 -4.81 -20.01 2.04
N MET A 72 -4.94 -20.52 0.81
CA MET A 72 -6.12 -20.38 -0.05
C MET A 72 -6.64 -21.75 -0.44
#